data_AF-A0A1H5YJN0-F1
#
_entry.id   AF-A0A1H5YJN0-F1
#
_cell.length_a   1.000
_cell.length_b   1.000
_cell.length_c   1.000
_cell.angle_alpha   90.00
_cell.angle_beta   90.00
_cell.angle_gamma   90.00
#
_symmetry.space_group_name_H-M   'P 1'
#
loop_
_entity.id
_entity.type
_entity.pdbx_description
1 polymer ?
#
loop_
_entity_poly.entity_id
_entity_poly.type
_entity_poly.pdbx_seq_one_letter_code
_entity_poly.pdbx_strand_id
1 'polypeptide(L)'
;MTVKTTLSFTDRHHAFLKSKVGEGVYASTSAAVAAAIERMIEDEQARETALNAMAEEIRRRVAAPRDSFVDHDTTFGAALQALERPE
;
A
#
# COMPACT_ATOMS: atom_id res chain seq x y z
N MET A 1 3.18 8.65 -25.39
CA MET A 1 4.30 8.10 -26.19
C MET A 1 4.60 6.71 -25.69
N THR A 2 4.83 5.72 -26.55
CA THR A 2 5.15 4.34 -26.14
C THR A 2 6.54 3.95 -26.60
N VAL A 3 7.29 3.25 -25.75
CA VAL A 3 8.62 2.71 -26.07
C VAL A 3 8.50 1.19 -26.24
N LYS A 4 9.04 0.66 -27.33
CA LYS A 4 9.07 -0.80 -27.55
C LYS A 4 10.25 -1.40 -26.80
N THR A 5 9.95 -2.38 -25.97
CA THR A 5 10.95 -3.13 -25.19
C THR A 5 10.71 -4.62 -25.38
N THR A 6 11.79 -5.39 -25.52
CA THR A 6 11.73 -6.85 -25.56
C THR A 6 11.90 -7.39 -24.14
N LEU A 7 10.93 -8.18 -23.68
CA LEU A 7 10.93 -8.80 -22.36
C LEU A 7 10.78 -10.32 -22.52
N SER A 8 11.48 -11.07 -21.68
CA SER A 8 11.34 -12.52 -21.58
C SER A 8 10.36 -12.86 -20.47
N PHE A 9 9.35 -13.68 -20.79
CA PHE A 9 8.42 -14.23 -19.82
C PHE A 9 8.67 -15.72 -19.64
N THR A 10 8.36 -16.22 -18.45
CA THR A 10 8.19 -17.66 -18.27
C THR A 10 6.97 -18.13 -19.07
N ASP A 11 6.93 -19.41 -19.44
CA ASP A 11 5.80 -19.98 -20.17
C ASP A 11 4.47 -19.76 -19.44
N ARG A 12 4.48 -19.88 -18.11
CA ARG A 12 3.32 -19.61 -17.25
C ARG A 12 2.79 -18.18 -17.42
N HIS A 13 3.68 -17.18 -17.37
CA HIS A 13 3.27 -15.77 -17.50
C HIS A 13 2.77 -15.47 -18.91
N HIS A 14 3.45 -16.01 -19.93
CA HIS A 14 3.04 -15.83 -21.31
C HIS A 14 1.67 -16.48 -21.59
N ALA A 15 1.44 -17.70 -21.11
CA ALA A 15 0.15 -18.39 -21.22
C ALA A 15 -0.98 -17.62 -20.52
N PHE A 16 -0.71 -17.11 -19.31
CA PHE A 16 -1.66 -16.29 -18.57
C PHE A 16 -2.06 -15.02 -19.35
N LEU A 17 -1.08 -14.26 -19.87
CA LEU A 17 -1.35 -13.06 -20.66
C LEU A 17 -2.13 -13.37 -21.92
N LYS A 18 -1.81 -14.46 -22.62
CA LYS A 18 -2.58 -14.91 -23.79
C LYS A 18 -4.02 -15.28 -23.43
N SER A 19 -4.24 -15.98 -22.32
CA SER A 19 -5.59 -16.32 -21.83
C SER A 19 -6.42 -15.06 -21.63
N LYS A 20 -5.87 -14.05 -20.96
CA LYS A 20 -6.59 -12.81 -20.66
C LYS A 20 -6.94 -11.99 -21.90
N VAL A 21 -6.09 -12.04 -22.92
CA VAL A 21 -6.41 -11.45 -24.23
C VAL A 21 -7.49 -12.26 -24.95
N GLY A 22 -7.40 -13.60 -24.91
CA GLY A 22 -8.42 -14.48 -25.50
C GLY A 22 -9.80 -14.37 -24.84
N GLU A 23 -9.83 -14.12 -23.53
CA GLU A 23 -11.03 -13.82 -22.75
C GLU A 23 -11.60 -12.41 -23.03
N GLY A 24 -10.88 -11.56 -23.77
CA GLY A 24 -11.28 -10.19 -24.07
C GLY A 24 -11.08 -9.19 -22.92
N VAL A 25 -10.41 -9.60 -21.83
CA VAL A 25 -10.11 -8.71 -20.68
C VAL A 25 -9.16 -7.59 -21.09
N TYR A 26 -8.21 -7.88 -21.98
CA TYR A 26 -7.28 -6.90 -22.54
C TYR A 26 -7.26 -6.97 -24.06
N ALA A 27 -7.12 -5.81 -24.70
CA ALA A 27 -7.03 -5.72 -26.17
C ALA A 27 -5.74 -6.34 -26.75
N SER A 28 -4.66 -6.42 -25.96
CA SER A 28 -3.41 -7.04 -26.36
C SER A 28 -2.56 -7.43 -25.14
N THR A 29 -1.51 -8.23 -25.35
CA THR A 29 -0.54 -8.57 -24.30
C THR A 29 0.21 -7.33 -23.80
N SER A 30 0.53 -6.38 -24.67
CA SER A 30 1.14 -5.10 -24.28
C SER A 30 0.22 -4.27 -23.39
N ALA A 31 -1.09 -4.26 -23.65
CA ALA A 31 -2.07 -3.58 -22.79
C ALA A 31 -2.15 -4.23 -21.39
N ALA A 32 -2.14 -5.56 -21.34
CA ALA A 32 -2.12 -6.31 -20.07
C ALA A 32 -0.86 -6.02 -19.25
N VAL A 33 0.32 -5.99 -19.90
CA VAL A 33 1.59 -5.64 -19.23
C VAL A 33 1.59 -4.20 -18.75
N ALA A 34 1.08 -3.26 -19.55
CA ALA A 34 0.97 -1.86 -19.13
C ALA A 34 0.07 -1.71 -17.89
N ALA A 35 -1.09 -2.37 -17.86
CA ALA A 35 -1.98 -2.36 -16.70
C ALA A 35 -1.33 -2.95 -15.44
N ALA A 36 -0.56 -4.04 -15.60
CA ALA A 36 0.17 -4.64 -14.48
C ALA A 36 1.26 -3.70 -13.93
N ILE A 37 1.99 -3.00 -14.80
CA ILE A 37 3.01 -2.03 -14.40
C ILE A 37 2.37 -0.82 -13.71
N GLU A 38 1.26 -0.31 -14.23
CA GLU A 38 0.54 0.79 -13.59
C GLU A 38 0.14 0.42 -12.16
N ARG A 39 -0.37 -0.80 -11.97
CA ARG A 39 -0.71 -1.28 -10.64
C ARG A 39 0.50 -1.33 -9.70
N MET A 40 1.65 -1.78 -10.20
CA MET A 40 2.90 -1.78 -9.41
C MET A 40 3.35 -0.37 -9.04
N ILE A 41 3.17 0.61 -9.93
CA ILE A 41 3.49 2.02 -9.67
C ILE A 41 2.58 2.57 -8.58
N GLU A 42 1.27 2.35 -8.68
CA GLU A 42 0.29 2.77 -7.66
C GLU A 42 0.62 2.18 -6.29
N ASP A 43 0.93 0.88 -6.23
CA ASP A 43 1.26 0.19 -4.98
C ASP A 43 2.54 0.76 -4.35
N GLU A 44 3.57 1.08 -5.15
CA GLU A 44 4.81 1.69 -4.65
C GLU A 44 4.58 3.13 -4.15
N GLN A 45 3.82 3.95 -4.89
CA GLN A 45 3.47 5.30 -4.46
C GLN A 45 2.67 5.30 -3.15
N ALA A 46 1.72 4.38 -3.02
CA ALA A 46 0.94 4.20 -1.79
C ALA A 46 1.84 3.80 -0.61
N ARG A 47 2.78 2.88 -0.85
CA ARG A 47 3.78 2.46 0.14
C ARG A 47 4.66 3.62 0.58
N GLU A 48 5.24 4.37 -0.35
CA GLU A 48 6.09 5.53 -0.05
C GLU A 48 5.32 6.59 0.74
N THR A 49 4.08 6.88 0.35
CA THR A 49 3.22 7.83 1.06
C THR A 49 2.98 7.41 2.50
N ALA A 50 2.63 6.14 2.73
CA ALA A 50 2.42 5.60 4.06
C ALA A 50 3.69 5.67 4.92
N LEU A 51 4.84 5.28 4.37
CA LEU A 51 6.13 5.33 5.06
C LEU A 51 6.53 6.77 5.42
N ASN A 52 6.33 7.72 4.50
CA ASN A 52 6.61 9.13 4.73
C ASN A 52 5.71 9.71 5.83
N ALA A 53 4.42 9.36 5.83
CA ALA A 53 3.48 9.78 6.88
C ALA A 53 3.89 9.24 8.26
N MET A 54 4.30 7.97 8.34
CA MET A 54 4.81 7.37 9.57
C MET A 54 6.10 8.04 10.06
N ALA A 55 7.06 8.27 9.15
CA ALA A 55 8.31 8.93 9.48
C ALA A 55 8.09 10.35 10.00
N GLU A 56 7.15 11.09 9.38
CA GLU A 56 6.81 12.44 9.81
C GLU A 56 6.14 12.46 11.18
N GLU A 57 5.23 11.51 11.45
CA GLU A 57 4.61 11.38 12.77
C GLU A 57 5.64 11.02 13.84
N ILE A 58 6.60 10.15 13.55
CA ILE A 58 7.70 9.83 14.47
C ILE A 58 8.53 11.09 14.76
N ARG A 59 8.93 11.84 13.73
CA ARG A 59 9.69 13.09 13.90
C ARG A 59 8.91 14.10 14.73
N ARG A 60 7.62 14.25 14.47
CA ARG A 60 6.72 15.13 15.23
C ARG A 60 6.67 14.75 16.70
N ARG A 61 6.54 13.46 17.02
CA ARG A 61 6.53 12.97 18.40
C ARG A 61 7.86 13.15 19.11
N VAL A 62 8.97 12.90 18.42
CA VAL A 62 10.32 13.12 18.97
C VAL A 62 10.55 14.59 19.29
N ALA A 63 10.03 15.50 18.47
CA ALA A 63 10.13 16.95 18.69
C ALA A 63 9.12 17.51 19.71
N ALA A 64 8.15 16.70 20.16
CA ALA A 64 7.09 17.18 21.04
C ALA A 64 7.64 17.51 22.45
N PRO A 65 7.33 18.69 23.00
CA PRO A 65 7.63 19.04 24.38
C PRO A 65 7.00 18.07 25.38
N ARG A 66 7.71 17.74 26.47
CA ARG A 66 7.23 16.77 27.47
C ARG A 66 5.96 17.21 28.21
N ASP A 67 5.75 18.51 28.33
CA ASP A 67 4.54 19.10 28.93
C ASP A 67 3.29 18.93 28.03
N SER A 68 3.46 18.58 26.75
CA SER A 68 2.36 18.23 25.84
C SER A 68 1.92 16.76 25.96
N PHE A 69 2.58 15.97 26.79
CA PHE A 69 2.29 14.55 26.94
C PHE A 69 1.02 14.39 27.78
N VAL A 70 0.12 13.53 27.34
CA VAL A 70 -1.09 13.21 28.10
C VAL A 70 -0.79 12.18 29.17
N ASP A 71 -1.38 12.34 30.34
CA ASP A 71 -1.32 11.35 31.40
C ASP A 71 -2.21 10.15 31.05
N HIS A 72 -1.61 8.96 31.10
CA HIS A 72 -2.24 7.73 30.62
C HIS A 72 -3.48 7.36 31.44
N ASP A 73 -3.37 7.43 32.76
CA ASP A 73 -4.40 6.94 33.68
C ASP A 73 -5.63 7.83 33.64
N THR A 74 -5.44 9.14 33.53
CA THR A 74 -6.53 10.11 33.37
C THR A 74 -7.18 10.05 31.98
N THR A 75 -6.41 9.79 30.92
CA THR A 75 -6.93 9.81 29.55
C THR A 75 -7.64 8.52 29.15
N PHE A 76 -7.08 7.36 29.53
CA PHE A 76 -7.56 6.05 29.06
C PHE A 76 -8.19 5.19 30.15
N GLY A 77 -8.13 5.60 31.43
CA GLY A 77 -8.58 4.79 32.56
C GLY A 77 -10.03 4.30 32.46
N ALA A 78 -10.95 5.16 32.01
CA ALA A 78 -12.36 4.78 31.85
C ALA A 78 -12.57 3.74 30.74
N ALA A 79 -11.83 3.85 29.63
CA ALA A 79 -11.92 2.90 28.52
C ALA A 79 -11.30 1.54 28.90
N LEU A 80 -10.19 1.54 29.64
CA LEU A 80 -9.54 0.33 30.15
C LEU A 80 -10.43 -0.41 31.16
N GLN A 81 -11.06 0.31 32.10
CA GLN A 81 -11.99 -0.30 33.06
C GLN A 81 -13.22 -0.92 32.40
N ALA A 82 -13.67 -0.37 31.26
CA ALA A 82 -14.78 -0.94 30.50
C ALA A 82 -14.39 -2.25 29.80
N LEU A 83 -13.12 -2.42 29.40
CA LEU A 83 -12.62 -3.67 28.81
C LEU A 83 -12.41 -4.79 29.85
N GLU A 84 -12.17 -4.42 31.11
CA GLU A 84 -11.93 -5.38 32.21
C GLU A 84 -13.20 -5.86 32.90
N ARG A 85 -14.36 -5.25 32.61
CA ARG A 85 -15.66 -5.74 33.05
C ARG A 85 -16.24 -6.66 31.97
N PRO A 86 -16.18 -8.00 32.12
CA PRO A 86 -16.98 -8.88 31.29
C PRO A 86 -18.46 -8.62 31.59
N GLU A 87 -19.30 -8.63 30.54
CA GLU A 87 -20.77 -8.57 30.71
C GLU A 87 -21.31 -9.71 31.57
#